data_AF-A0A8J7EJF0-F1
#
_entry.id   AF-A0A8J7EJF0-F1
#
_cell.length_a   1.000
_cell.length_b   1.000
_cell.length_c   1.000
_cell.angle_alpha   90.00
_cell.angle_beta   90.00
_cell.angle_gamma   90.00
#
_symmetry.space_group_name_H-M   'P 1'
#
loop_
_entity.id
_entity.type
_entity.pdbx_description
1 polymer ?
#
loop_
_entity_poly.entity_id
_entity_poly.type
_entity_poly.pdbx_seq_one_letter_code
_entity_poly.pdbx_strand_id
1 'polypeptide(L)'
;MRADEALALLDQLLPGRTFSNLQETVFSQVWEGKTYAEIAESCGYDHSYIRDVGFRLWQALSESLNQKVSKSNIRAVLERHARSQSNPATTLANLSEANPPPAWELPNGPVPLQSKFYIERPPLESQAKAELLKPGSLIRLKAPRQMGKTSLLLRLVAQGQANHMRCVTLSLHRADRQIFADLDLFLRWFCANVSYQLGLEPDLERRWHRDIGSKVSCTAYFEDYVLPQAETPLLIALDEVNELFQYPRISAEFLPLLRSWYEDAREMEVWGRVRWILSHATEVYVPLQLHQSPFNVGLPLRLPSFTLAQVQDLAWCHQLPWAVGSGGAQRLESLLQVVSCRPGLVRLALYALAQGGLSLEQLIEEAPTQSGIYSDHLRELLAALYPHPELQVAFRHVIESAEPVTLEPIAAYRLESLGLVTLSKNLATPSCELYRQYFLAFLPPSLSSTYG
;
A
#
# COMPACT_ATOMS: atom_id res chain seq x y z
N MET A 1 27.69 -21.08 5.87
CA MET A 1 28.56 -20.65 4.75
C MET A 1 29.53 -19.61 5.28
N ARG A 2 30.83 -19.88 5.19
CA ARG A 2 31.89 -18.91 5.54
C ARG A 2 32.01 -17.82 4.46
N ALA A 3 32.66 -16.70 4.76
CA ALA A 3 32.79 -15.58 3.81
C ALA A 3 33.51 -15.99 2.51
N ASP A 4 34.57 -16.82 2.61
CA ASP A 4 35.30 -17.33 1.44
C ASP A 4 34.44 -18.27 0.57
N GLU A 5 33.58 -19.07 1.18
CA GLU A 5 32.61 -19.93 0.48
C GLU A 5 31.53 -19.09 -0.22
N ALA A 6 31.13 -17.97 0.40
CA ALA A 6 30.15 -17.05 -0.17
C ALA A 6 30.72 -16.27 -1.36
N LEU A 7 32.00 -15.89 -1.32
CA LEU A 7 32.72 -15.28 -2.44
C LEU A 7 32.85 -16.26 -3.61
N ALA A 8 33.26 -17.51 -3.35
CA ALA A 8 33.35 -18.53 -4.40
C ALA A 8 31.99 -18.82 -5.06
N LEU A 9 30.90 -18.83 -4.30
CA LEU A 9 29.54 -18.97 -4.84
C LEU A 9 29.14 -17.77 -5.71
N LEU A 10 29.58 -16.57 -5.34
CA LEU A 10 29.31 -15.35 -6.05
C LEU A 10 30.06 -15.31 -7.40
N ASP A 11 31.31 -15.78 -7.43
CA ASP A 11 32.09 -15.96 -8.68
C ASP A 11 31.44 -16.99 -9.62
N GLN A 12 30.88 -18.07 -9.07
CA GLN A 12 30.13 -19.05 -9.87
C GLN A 12 28.82 -18.51 -10.44
N LEU A 13 28.12 -17.66 -9.69
CA LEU A 13 26.86 -17.06 -10.12
C LEU A 13 27.06 -15.95 -11.15
N LEU A 14 28.25 -15.34 -11.21
CA LEU A 14 28.56 -14.15 -12.01
C LEU A 14 29.77 -14.34 -12.93
N PRO A 15 29.76 -15.32 -13.85
CA PRO A 15 30.91 -15.57 -14.73
C PRO A 15 31.20 -14.34 -15.62
N GLY A 16 32.38 -13.75 -15.45
CA GLY A 16 32.88 -12.62 -16.26
C GLY A 16 32.86 -11.24 -15.58
N ARG A 17 32.40 -11.12 -14.33
CA ARG A 17 32.60 -9.90 -13.51
C ARG A 17 33.71 -10.14 -12.50
N THR A 18 34.77 -9.33 -12.56
CA THR A 18 35.83 -9.31 -11.54
C THR A 18 35.54 -8.18 -10.55
N PHE A 19 35.46 -8.52 -9.27
CA PHE A 19 35.40 -7.52 -8.21
C PHE A 19 36.80 -7.01 -7.92
N SER A 20 36.91 -5.75 -7.48
CA SER A 20 38.17 -5.24 -6.95
C SER A 20 38.46 -5.84 -5.57
N ASN A 21 39.74 -5.95 -5.19
CA ASN A 21 40.15 -6.43 -3.85
C ASN A 21 39.41 -5.70 -2.71
N LEU A 22 39.09 -4.41 -2.90
CA LEU A 22 38.34 -3.63 -1.93
C LEU A 22 36.86 -4.02 -1.87
N GLN A 23 36.23 -4.35 -2.99
CA GLN A 23 34.84 -4.85 -3.01
C GLN A 23 34.71 -6.23 -2.38
N GLU A 24 35.66 -7.14 -2.62
CA GLU A 24 35.71 -8.44 -1.95
C GLU A 24 35.91 -8.30 -0.45
N THR A 25 36.79 -7.37 -0.03
CA THR A 25 36.98 -7.05 1.39
C THR A 25 35.71 -6.49 2.02
N VAL A 26 35.04 -5.54 1.37
CA VAL A 26 33.75 -4.99 1.83
C VAL A 26 32.68 -6.08 1.91
N PHE A 27 32.62 -6.98 0.93
CA PHE A 27 31.69 -8.11 0.93
C PHE A 27 31.94 -9.04 2.13
N SER A 28 33.19 -9.49 2.30
CA SER A 28 33.58 -10.44 3.35
C SER A 28 33.33 -9.87 4.75
N GLN A 29 33.72 -8.63 4.99
CA GLN A 29 33.53 -8.00 6.31
C GLN A 29 32.04 -7.72 6.62
N VAL A 30 31.24 -7.39 5.60
CA VAL A 30 29.78 -7.28 5.76
C VAL A 30 29.15 -8.65 6.02
N TRP A 31 29.66 -9.71 5.41
CA TRP A 31 29.21 -11.09 5.63
C TRP A 31 29.44 -11.54 7.08
N GLU A 32 30.53 -11.07 7.70
CA GLU A 32 30.88 -11.27 9.11
C GLU A 32 30.12 -10.35 10.07
N GLY A 33 29.30 -9.44 9.56
CA GLY A 33 28.41 -8.58 10.37
C GLY A 33 28.98 -7.20 10.70
N LYS A 34 30.12 -6.80 10.14
CA LYS A 34 30.76 -5.51 10.47
C LYS A 34 30.03 -4.30 9.89
N THR A 35 30.12 -3.17 10.58
CA THR A 35 29.59 -1.89 10.11
C THR A 35 30.52 -1.24 9.08
N TYR A 36 30.02 -0.30 8.27
CA TYR A 36 30.92 0.42 7.34
C TYR A 36 31.95 1.27 8.07
N ALA A 37 31.65 1.71 9.30
CA ALA A 37 32.60 2.42 10.14
C ALA A 37 33.74 1.50 10.58
N GLU A 38 33.43 0.28 11.01
CA GLU A 38 34.44 -0.74 11.37
C GLU A 38 35.27 -1.19 10.15
N ILE A 39 34.66 -1.28 8.98
CA ILE A 39 35.36 -1.63 7.73
C ILE A 39 36.30 -0.50 7.30
N ALA A 40 35.84 0.75 7.40
CA ALA A 40 36.65 1.93 7.11
C ALA A 40 37.88 2.02 8.04
N GLU A 41 37.69 1.79 9.33
CA GLU A 41 38.77 1.80 10.33
C GLU A 41 39.77 0.64 10.12
N SER A 42 39.29 -0.57 9.81
CA SER A 42 40.16 -1.74 9.58
C SER A 42 40.93 -1.69 8.26
N CYS A 43 40.41 -1.00 7.24
CA CYS A 43 41.04 -0.90 5.93
C CYS A 43 41.78 0.45 5.70
N GLY A 44 41.71 1.38 6.65
CA GLY A 44 42.35 2.70 6.56
C GLY A 44 41.72 3.65 5.54
N TYR A 45 40.43 3.49 5.23
CA TYR A 45 39.69 4.33 4.28
C TYR A 45 38.67 5.21 5.00
N ASP A 46 38.22 6.28 4.32
CA ASP A 46 37.12 7.09 4.84
C ASP A 46 35.78 6.32 4.83
N HIS A 47 34.96 6.56 5.84
CA HIS A 47 33.65 5.93 5.98
C HIS A 47 32.73 6.20 4.77
N SER A 48 32.74 7.41 4.23
CA SER A 48 31.95 7.76 3.04
C SER A 48 32.40 6.96 1.81
N TYR A 49 33.71 6.74 1.67
CA TYR A 49 34.27 5.97 0.56
C TYR A 49 33.87 4.49 0.63
N ILE A 50 33.97 3.86 1.81
CA ILE A 50 33.54 2.46 2.01
C ILE A 50 32.03 2.30 1.79
N ARG A 51 31.23 3.27 2.23
CA ARG A 51 29.78 3.28 1.99
C ARG A 51 29.46 3.33 0.49
N ASP A 52 30.17 4.15 -0.27
CA ASP A 52 29.97 4.30 -1.71
C ASP A 52 30.42 3.04 -2.49
N VAL A 53 31.53 2.42 -2.07
CA VAL A 53 31.98 1.12 -2.60
C VAL A 53 30.94 0.03 -2.32
N GLY A 54 30.40 -0.01 -1.09
CA GLY A 54 29.34 -0.94 -0.71
C GLY A 54 28.05 -0.73 -1.51
N PHE A 55 27.63 0.53 -1.71
CA PHE A 55 26.46 0.84 -2.53
C PHE A 55 26.59 0.33 -3.97
N ARG A 56 27.73 0.58 -4.62
CA ARG A 56 28.00 0.09 -5.98
C ARG A 56 28.05 -1.43 -6.05
N LEU A 57 28.61 -2.07 -5.03
CA LEU A 57 28.65 -3.53 -4.94
C LEU A 57 27.23 -4.12 -4.88
N TRP A 58 26.36 -3.61 -4.00
CA TRP A 58 24.98 -4.13 -3.90
C TRP A 58 24.15 -3.87 -5.13
N GLN A 59 24.35 -2.72 -5.79
CA GLN A 59 23.70 -2.43 -7.07
C GLN A 59 24.13 -3.43 -8.15
N ALA A 60 25.43 -3.67 -8.27
CA ALA A 60 25.97 -4.61 -9.24
C ALA A 60 25.44 -6.04 -9.02
N LEU A 61 25.34 -6.47 -7.76
CA LEU A 61 24.77 -7.78 -7.40
C LEU A 61 23.26 -7.83 -7.62
N SER A 62 22.54 -6.74 -7.37
CA SER A 62 21.10 -6.67 -7.59
C SER A 62 20.74 -6.84 -9.07
N GLU A 63 21.50 -6.17 -9.94
CA GLU A 63 21.34 -6.27 -11.38
C GLU A 63 21.64 -7.68 -11.88
N SER A 64 22.72 -8.29 -11.38
CA SER A 64 23.16 -9.57 -11.92
C SER A 64 22.38 -10.77 -11.38
N LEU A 65 21.84 -10.69 -10.15
CA LEU A 65 20.96 -11.72 -9.59
C LEU A 65 19.48 -11.48 -9.92
N ASN A 66 19.16 -10.39 -10.64
CA ASN A 66 17.80 -9.96 -10.96
C ASN A 66 16.85 -9.93 -9.74
N GLN A 67 17.40 -9.60 -8.56
CA GLN A 67 16.72 -9.54 -7.28
C GLN A 67 17.38 -8.44 -6.45
N LYS A 68 16.60 -7.66 -5.69
CA LYS A 68 17.16 -6.59 -4.84
C LYS A 68 18.11 -7.16 -3.77
N VAL A 69 19.38 -6.79 -3.85
CA VAL A 69 20.45 -7.12 -2.90
C VAL A 69 20.82 -5.87 -2.09
N SER A 70 21.02 -6.03 -0.79
CA SER A 70 21.47 -5.01 0.14
C SER A 70 22.38 -5.65 1.19
N LYS A 71 23.07 -4.80 1.96
CA LYS A 71 23.85 -5.20 3.14
C LYS A 71 23.07 -6.14 4.08
N SER A 72 21.77 -5.90 4.26
CA SER A 72 20.94 -6.64 5.22
C SER A 72 20.37 -7.95 4.69
N ASN A 73 20.40 -8.19 3.37
CA ASN A 73 19.76 -9.37 2.78
C ASN A 73 20.70 -10.27 1.95
N ILE A 74 21.94 -9.83 1.68
CA ILE A 74 22.90 -10.58 0.85
C ILE A 74 23.12 -12.02 1.32
N ARG A 75 23.13 -12.23 2.64
CA ARG A 75 23.26 -13.56 3.24
C ARG A 75 22.10 -14.48 2.92
N ALA A 76 20.87 -14.00 3.09
CA ALA A 76 19.68 -14.76 2.78
C ALA A 76 19.55 -15.05 1.26
N VAL A 77 19.98 -14.09 0.41
CA VAL A 77 19.96 -14.25 -1.05
C VAL A 77 20.93 -15.36 -1.48
N LEU A 78 22.19 -15.32 -1.03
CA LEU A 78 23.20 -16.30 -1.45
C LEU A 78 22.97 -17.68 -0.81
N GLU A 79 22.51 -17.77 0.44
CA GLU A 79 22.14 -19.06 1.05
C GLU A 79 20.97 -19.73 0.31
N ARG A 80 20.04 -18.95 -0.26
CA ARG A 80 18.96 -19.46 -1.11
C ARG A 80 19.49 -20.02 -2.43
N HIS A 81 20.43 -19.32 -3.06
CA HIS A 81 21.08 -19.80 -4.28
C HIS A 81 21.93 -21.06 -4.03
N ALA A 82 22.68 -21.11 -2.92
CA ALA A 82 23.45 -22.30 -2.54
C ALA A 82 22.56 -23.54 -2.34
N ARG A 83 21.38 -23.38 -1.73
CA ARG A 83 20.38 -24.46 -1.58
C ARG A 83 19.74 -24.88 -2.90
N SER A 84 19.67 -23.98 -3.89
CA SER A 84 19.14 -24.29 -5.22
C SER A 84 20.12 -25.07 -6.10
N GLN A 85 21.44 -24.95 -5.84
CA GLN A 85 22.48 -25.63 -6.60
C GLN A 85 22.84 -27.03 -6.07
N SER A 86 22.39 -27.41 -4.87
CA SER A 86 22.71 -28.70 -4.24
C SER A 86 21.85 -29.89 -4.69
N ASN A 87 21.11 -29.79 -5.80
CA ASN A 87 20.38 -30.92 -6.39
C ASN A 87 20.82 -31.16 -7.85
N PRO A 88 21.64 -32.19 -8.14
CA PRO A 88 21.94 -32.56 -9.52
C PRO A 88 20.86 -33.49 -10.10
N ALA A 89 20.27 -33.01 -11.19
CA ALA A 89 19.84 -33.71 -12.41
C ALA A 89 19.33 -35.17 -12.36
N THR A 90 18.02 -35.35 -12.59
CA THR A 90 17.38 -36.26 -13.58
C THR A 90 15.89 -35.85 -13.57
N THR A 91 15.17 -35.50 -14.62
CA THR A 91 15.08 -36.03 -15.98
C THR A 91 14.30 -35.00 -16.81
N LEU A 92 14.88 -34.47 -17.88
CA LEU A 92 14.12 -33.77 -18.93
C LEU A 92 13.31 -34.81 -19.69
N ALA A 93 12.03 -34.99 -19.35
CA ALA A 93 11.07 -35.70 -20.23
C ALA A 93 9.58 -35.48 -19.90
N ASN A 94 9.20 -35.02 -18.71
CA ASN A 94 7.79 -34.84 -18.35
C ASN A 94 7.49 -33.39 -17.95
N LEU A 95 7.32 -32.51 -18.93
CA LEU A 95 6.85 -31.11 -18.73
C LEU A 95 5.35 -30.97 -19.08
N SER A 96 4.52 -31.88 -18.58
CA SER A 96 3.09 -31.64 -18.46
C SER A 96 2.64 -32.11 -17.09
N GLU A 97 2.10 -31.17 -16.31
CA GLU A 97 1.47 -31.39 -15.00
C GLU A 97 2.41 -31.69 -13.81
N ALA A 98 3.16 -30.67 -13.40
CA ALA A 98 3.49 -30.52 -11.99
C ALA A 98 3.34 -29.04 -11.64
N ASN A 99 2.19 -28.66 -11.07
CA ASN A 99 2.06 -27.37 -10.41
C ASN A 99 3.14 -27.34 -9.30
N PRO A 100 4.06 -26.35 -9.31
CA PRO A 100 4.84 -26.10 -8.09
C PRO A 100 3.86 -25.87 -6.95
N PRO A 101 4.16 -26.32 -5.72
CA PRO A 101 3.31 -26.03 -4.57
C PRO A 101 3.04 -24.52 -4.55
N PRO A 102 1.80 -24.06 -4.33
CA PRO A 102 1.49 -22.66 -4.43
C PRO A 102 2.33 -21.93 -3.40
N ALA A 103 3.37 -21.22 -3.85
CA ALA A 103 4.05 -20.26 -3.01
C ALA A 103 2.95 -19.27 -2.61
N TRP A 104 2.48 -19.37 -1.36
CA TRP A 104 1.45 -18.46 -0.87
C TRP A 104 1.96 -17.03 -1.10
N GLU A 105 1.15 -16.23 -1.79
CA GLU A 105 1.52 -14.86 -2.12
C GLU A 105 1.64 -14.07 -0.82
N LEU A 106 2.82 -13.49 -0.57
CA LEU A 106 3.08 -12.68 0.62
C LEU A 106 2.10 -11.48 0.64
N PRO A 107 1.32 -11.27 1.71
CA PRO A 107 0.31 -10.24 1.76
C PRO A 107 0.87 -8.85 2.09
N ASN A 108 1.87 -8.39 1.34
CA ASN A 108 2.58 -7.12 1.55
C ASN A 108 2.26 -6.04 0.48
N GLY A 109 1.20 -6.24 -0.30
CA GLY A 109 0.82 -5.31 -1.36
C GLY A 109 -0.59 -5.56 -1.91
N PRO A 110 -0.98 -4.82 -2.96
CA PRO A 110 -2.24 -5.02 -3.65
C PRO A 110 -2.34 -6.44 -4.20
N VAL A 111 -3.53 -7.03 -4.11
CA VAL A 111 -3.78 -8.39 -4.60
C VAL A 111 -3.80 -8.40 -6.13
N PRO A 112 -2.90 -9.15 -6.80
CA PRO A 112 -2.83 -9.22 -8.27
C PRO A 112 -4.17 -9.61 -8.91
N LEU A 113 -4.36 -9.25 -10.18
CA LEU A 113 -5.61 -9.49 -10.91
C LEU A 113 -6.00 -10.97 -10.95
N GLN A 114 -5.02 -11.84 -11.21
CA GLN A 114 -5.21 -13.29 -11.35
C GLN A 114 -5.09 -14.05 -10.02
N SER A 115 -4.93 -13.33 -8.90
CA SER A 115 -4.74 -13.96 -7.60
C SER A 115 -6.09 -14.44 -7.05
N LYS A 116 -6.14 -15.73 -6.68
CA LYS A 116 -7.27 -16.35 -5.98
C LYS A 116 -7.55 -15.74 -4.60
N PHE A 117 -6.62 -14.95 -4.05
CA PHE A 117 -6.74 -14.34 -2.73
C PHE A 117 -7.57 -13.04 -2.73
N TYR A 118 -8.10 -12.62 -3.88
CA TYR A 118 -9.07 -11.52 -3.92
C TYR A 118 -10.47 -12.05 -3.72
N ILE A 119 -11.08 -11.65 -2.61
CA ILE A 119 -12.47 -11.96 -2.30
C ILE A 119 -13.33 -10.75 -2.66
N GLU A 120 -14.29 -10.95 -3.56
CA GLU A 120 -15.25 -9.91 -3.94
C GLU A 120 -16.17 -9.56 -2.76
N ARG A 121 -16.68 -8.33 -2.75
CA ARG A 121 -17.62 -7.80 -1.74
C ARG A 121 -18.92 -7.35 -2.40
N PRO A 122 -19.77 -8.27 -2.89
CA PRO A 122 -21.03 -7.91 -3.52
C PRO A 122 -21.90 -7.02 -2.61
N PRO A 123 -22.60 -6.01 -3.16
CA PRO A 123 -22.66 -5.64 -4.58
C PRO A 123 -21.60 -4.61 -5.02
N LEU A 124 -20.54 -4.38 -4.22
CA LEU A 124 -19.61 -3.26 -4.40
C LEU A 124 -18.91 -3.29 -5.77
N GLU A 125 -18.34 -4.44 -6.16
CA GLU A 125 -17.65 -4.59 -7.44
C GLU A 125 -18.59 -4.39 -8.64
N SER A 126 -19.81 -4.91 -8.58
CA SER A 126 -20.77 -4.77 -9.68
C SER A 126 -21.27 -3.33 -9.82
N GLN A 127 -21.50 -2.63 -8.69
CA GLN A 127 -21.81 -1.20 -8.69
C GLN A 127 -20.67 -0.37 -9.29
N ALA A 128 -19.43 -0.64 -8.88
CA ALA A 128 -18.25 0.05 -9.38
C ALA A 128 -18.07 -0.15 -10.89
N LYS A 129 -18.22 -1.39 -11.38
CA LYS A 129 -18.15 -1.72 -12.82
C LYS A 129 -19.25 -1.01 -13.61
N ALA A 130 -20.48 -0.97 -13.10
CA ALA A 130 -21.59 -0.28 -13.76
C ALA A 130 -21.37 1.24 -13.85
N GLU A 131 -20.87 1.85 -12.77
CA GLU A 131 -20.56 3.29 -12.75
C GLU A 131 -19.43 3.65 -13.71
N LEU A 132 -18.40 2.80 -13.81
CA LEU A 132 -17.24 3.02 -14.67
C LEU A 132 -17.64 3.23 -16.15
N LEU A 133 -18.72 2.61 -16.61
CA LEU A 133 -19.16 2.70 -18.00
C LEU A 133 -19.86 4.03 -18.32
N LYS A 134 -20.37 4.76 -17.33
CA LYS A 134 -21.12 6.01 -17.54
C LYS A 134 -20.21 7.15 -18.02
N PRO A 135 -20.60 7.96 -19.02
CA PRO A 135 -19.91 9.19 -19.41
C PRO A 135 -19.56 10.09 -18.21
N GLY A 136 -18.34 10.63 -18.19
CA GLY A 136 -17.88 11.54 -17.14
C GLY A 136 -17.84 10.96 -15.72
N SER A 137 -17.90 9.62 -15.54
CA SER A 137 -18.08 9.06 -14.21
C SER A 137 -16.89 9.31 -13.29
N LEU A 138 -17.19 9.35 -11.98
CA LEU A 138 -16.20 9.50 -10.93
C LEU A 138 -16.53 8.50 -9.81
N ILE A 139 -15.61 7.59 -9.54
CA ILE A 139 -15.70 6.59 -8.48
C ILE A 139 -14.71 6.95 -7.37
N ARG A 140 -15.16 6.94 -6.12
CA ARG A 140 -14.31 7.21 -4.96
C ARG A 140 -14.17 5.98 -4.09
N LEU A 141 -12.98 5.41 -4.02
CA LEU A 141 -12.64 4.33 -3.11
C LEU A 141 -12.16 4.93 -1.79
N LYS A 142 -12.93 4.72 -0.71
CA LYS A 142 -12.64 5.28 0.62
C LYS A 142 -12.65 4.19 1.69
N ALA A 143 -11.54 4.02 2.40
CA ALA A 143 -11.41 3.13 3.55
C ALA A 143 -10.03 3.32 4.22
N PRO A 144 -9.83 2.82 5.46
CA PRO A 144 -8.50 2.73 6.07
C PRO A 144 -7.50 1.96 5.19
N ARG A 145 -6.20 2.06 5.50
CA ARG A 145 -5.18 1.22 4.86
C ARG A 145 -5.51 -0.26 5.02
N GLN A 146 -4.97 -1.09 4.14
CA GLN A 146 -5.14 -2.55 4.17
C GLN A 146 -6.57 -3.09 3.96
N MET A 147 -7.53 -2.25 3.59
CA MET A 147 -8.91 -2.65 3.24
C MET A 147 -9.08 -3.10 1.78
N GLY A 148 -8.00 -3.15 0.98
CA GLY A 148 -8.04 -3.60 -0.41
C GLY A 148 -8.48 -2.55 -1.43
N LYS A 149 -8.28 -1.25 -1.14
CA LYS A 149 -8.59 -0.13 -2.08
C LYS A 149 -7.82 -0.27 -3.39
N THR A 150 -6.49 -0.36 -3.31
CA THR A 150 -5.63 -0.50 -4.50
C THR A 150 -5.92 -1.81 -5.25
N SER A 151 -6.23 -2.90 -4.54
CA SER A 151 -6.64 -4.17 -5.17
C SER A 151 -7.91 -4.02 -6.01
N LEU A 152 -8.87 -3.22 -5.55
CA LEU A 152 -10.09 -2.90 -6.30
C LEU A 152 -9.81 -1.92 -7.44
N LEU A 153 -8.99 -0.89 -7.21
CA LEU A 153 -8.56 0.06 -8.25
C LEU A 153 -7.95 -0.67 -9.45
N LEU A 154 -7.03 -1.61 -9.21
CA LEU A 154 -6.41 -2.41 -10.27
C LEU A 154 -7.45 -3.18 -11.09
N ARG A 155 -8.48 -3.73 -10.44
CA ARG A 155 -9.57 -4.46 -11.11
C ARG A 155 -10.47 -3.55 -11.93
N LEU A 156 -10.74 -2.34 -11.45
CA LEU A 156 -11.49 -1.34 -12.20
C LEU A 156 -10.70 -0.81 -13.41
N VAL A 157 -9.38 -0.64 -13.27
CA VAL A 157 -8.50 -0.32 -14.40
C VAL A 157 -8.53 -1.45 -15.44
N ALA A 158 -8.40 -2.72 -15.00
CA ALA A 158 -8.51 -3.87 -15.90
C ALA A 158 -9.90 -3.95 -16.58
N GLN A 159 -10.97 -3.61 -15.85
CA GLN A 159 -12.32 -3.50 -16.42
C GLN A 159 -12.38 -2.40 -17.49
N GLY A 160 -11.78 -1.23 -17.25
CA GLY A 160 -11.69 -0.15 -18.24
C GLY A 160 -10.98 -0.59 -19.51
N GLN A 161 -9.84 -1.27 -19.37
CA GLN A 161 -9.10 -1.85 -20.50
C GLN A 161 -9.95 -2.87 -21.28
N ALA A 162 -10.66 -3.75 -20.59
CA ALA A 162 -11.57 -4.72 -21.20
C ALA A 162 -12.76 -4.07 -21.93
N ASN A 163 -13.08 -2.82 -21.61
CA ASN A 163 -14.11 -2.01 -22.29
C ASN A 163 -13.48 -0.97 -23.24
N HIS A 164 -12.29 -1.27 -23.77
CA HIS A 164 -11.57 -0.48 -24.77
C HIS A 164 -11.19 0.95 -24.35
N MET A 165 -11.16 1.24 -23.04
CA MET A 165 -10.70 2.53 -22.54
C MET A 165 -9.18 2.60 -22.49
N ARG A 166 -8.60 3.74 -22.88
CA ARG A 166 -7.20 4.05 -22.55
C ARG A 166 -7.11 4.32 -21.06
N CYS A 167 -6.16 3.71 -20.38
CA CYS A 167 -6.10 3.75 -18.92
C CYS A 167 -4.76 4.32 -18.44
N VAL A 168 -4.83 5.27 -17.52
CA VAL A 168 -3.69 5.88 -16.84
C VAL A 168 -3.85 5.64 -15.34
N THR A 169 -2.79 5.21 -14.67
CA THR A 169 -2.78 5.02 -13.22
C THR A 169 -1.62 5.80 -12.60
N LEU A 170 -1.95 6.72 -11.69
CA LEU A 170 -0.99 7.58 -11.01
C LEU A 170 -1.09 7.35 -9.51
N SER A 171 -0.01 6.87 -8.90
CA SER A 171 0.15 6.91 -7.43
C SER A 171 0.91 8.19 -7.08
N LEU A 172 0.30 9.03 -6.26
CA LEU A 172 0.92 10.29 -5.84
C LEU A 172 2.11 10.06 -4.91
N HIS A 173 2.21 8.89 -4.27
CA HIS A 173 3.37 8.53 -3.46
C HIS A 173 4.66 8.38 -4.28
N ARG A 174 4.56 8.22 -5.61
CA ARG A 174 5.72 8.14 -6.51
C ARG A 174 6.26 9.51 -6.95
N ALA A 175 5.55 10.61 -6.68
CA ALA A 175 6.04 11.93 -7.03
C ALA A 175 7.13 12.36 -6.03
N ASP A 176 8.23 12.93 -6.54
CA ASP A 176 9.24 13.52 -5.69
C ASP A 176 8.63 14.64 -4.84
N ARG A 177 9.08 14.78 -3.60
CA ARG A 177 8.56 15.82 -2.68
C ARG A 177 8.62 17.22 -3.28
N GLN A 178 9.63 17.50 -4.11
CA GLN A 178 9.77 18.79 -4.78
C GLN A 178 8.62 19.09 -5.75
N ILE A 179 7.99 18.08 -6.35
CA ILE A 179 6.84 18.26 -7.24
C ILE A 179 5.65 18.89 -6.51
N PHE A 180 5.51 18.63 -5.22
CA PHE A 180 4.44 19.20 -4.39
C PHE A 180 4.75 20.60 -3.82
N ALA A 181 5.93 21.16 -4.12
CA ALA A 181 6.32 22.48 -3.62
C ALA A 181 5.56 23.63 -4.29
N ASP A 182 5.10 23.41 -5.52
CA ASP A 182 4.50 24.44 -6.37
C ASP A 182 3.38 23.85 -7.25
N LEU A 183 2.30 24.62 -7.45
CA LEU A 183 1.14 24.16 -8.22
C LEU A 183 1.45 24.01 -9.71
N ASP A 184 2.23 24.93 -10.29
CA ASP A 184 2.60 24.87 -11.70
C ASP A 184 3.43 23.62 -11.98
N LEU A 185 4.42 23.36 -11.12
CA LEU A 185 5.26 22.16 -11.20
C LEU A 185 4.42 20.88 -11.04
N PHE A 186 3.50 20.84 -10.08
CA PHE A 186 2.62 19.70 -9.87
C PHE A 186 1.72 19.43 -11.09
N LEU A 187 1.07 20.45 -11.64
CA LEU A 187 0.17 20.28 -12.78
C LEU A 187 0.93 19.93 -14.07
N ARG A 188 2.12 20.51 -14.30
CA ARG A 188 3.02 20.10 -15.38
C ARG A 188 3.43 18.63 -15.25
N TRP A 189 3.84 18.21 -14.03
CA TRP A 189 4.16 16.82 -13.74
C TRP A 189 2.97 15.90 -14.01
N PHE A 190 1.76 16.29 -13.57
CA PHE A 190 0.54 15.54 -13.80
C PHE A 190 0.26 15.34 -15.29
N CYS A 191 0.27 16.42 -16.08
CA CYS A 191 0.09 16.36 -17.52
C CYS A 191 1.15 15.50 -18.22
N ALA A 192 2.43 15.66 -17.85
CA ALA A 192 3.52 14.88 -18.44
C ALA A 192 3.36 13.37 -18.18
N ASN A 193 2.98 12.99 -16.95
CA ASN A 193 2.79 11.57 -16.61
C ASN A 193 1.58 10.96 -17.33
N VAL A 194 0.49 11.72 -17.47
CA VAL A 194 -0.67 11.27 -18.26
C VAL A 194 -0.28 11.07 -19.72
N SER A 195 0.40 12.04 -20.34
CA SER A 195 0.87 11.92 -21.72
C SER A 195 1.79 10.72 -21.92
N TYR A 196 2.79 10.54 -21.04
CA TYR A 196 3.74 9.44 -21.14
C TYR A 196 3.05 8.06 -21.07
N GLN A 197 2.10 7.86 -20.14
CA GLN A 197 1.37 6.59 -20.03
C GLN A 197 0.43 6.33 -21.22
N LEU A 198 0.02 7.38 -21.93
CA LEU A 198 -0.76 7.28 -23.16
C LEU A 198 0.11 7.08 -24.41
N GLY A 199 1.44 7.04 -24.27
CA GLY A 199 2.38 6.97 -25.38
C GLY A 199 2.46 8.25 -26.20
N LEU A 200 2.14 9.40 -25.58
CA LEU A 200 2.22 10.72 -26.20
C LEU A 200 3.50 11.44 -25.76
N GLU A 201 4.14 12.17 -26.66
CA GLU A 201 5.28 13.02 -26.35
C GLU A 201 4.80 14.32 -25.67
N PRO A 202 5.14 14.61 -24.39
CA PRO A 202 4.59 15.79 -23.71
C PRO A 202 5.02 17.11 -24.36
N ASP A 203 4.07 17.91 -24.85
CA ASP A 203 4.32 19.23 -25.49
C ASP A 203 3.99 20.40 -24.56
N LEU A 204 4.45 20.31 -23.31
CA LEU A 204 4.14 21.32 -22.28
C LEU A 204 4.83 22.66 -22.55
N GLU A 205 6.03 22.68 -23.13
CA GLU A 205 6.75 23.93 -23.36
C GLU A 205 6.06 24.87 -24.34
N ARG A 206 5.37 24.33 -25.36
CA ARG A 206 4.65 25.15 -26.33
C ARG A 206 3.24 25.50 -25.88
N ARG A 207 2.57 24.61 -25.14
CA ARG A 207 1.14 24.69 -24.82
C ARG A 207 0.84 25.24 -23.44
N TRP A 208 1.86 25.37 -22.58
CA TRP A 208 1.67 25.82 -21.21
C TRP A 208 1.86 27.33 -21.07
N HIS A 209 0.75 28.06 -21.00
CA HIS A 209 0.74 29.51 -20.90
C HIS A 209 0.71 29.98 -19.43
N ARG A 210 1.85 30.48 -18.94
CA ARG A 210 1.95 30.95 -17.55
C ARG A 210 1.03 32.14 -17.23
N ASP A 211 0.75 32.99 -18.21
CA ASP A 211 -0.01 34.23 -18.01
C ASP A 211 -1.50 34.00 -17.72
N ILE A 212 -2.08 32.88 -18.18
CA ILE A 212 -3.48 32.51 -17.92
C ILE A 212 -3.65 31.65 -16.65
N GLY A 213 -2.54 31.28 -16.02
CA GLY A 213 -2.48 30.45 -14.82
C GLY A 213 -2.45 28.95 -15.10
N SER A 214 -1.82 28.22 -14.18
CA SER A 214 -1.51 26.78 -14.30
C SER A 214 -2.75 25.89 -14.39
N LYS A 215 -3.86 26.25 -13.71
CA LYS A 215 -5.12 25.50 -13.78
C LYS A 215 -5.74 25.56 -15.16
N VAL A 216 -5.83 26.77 -15.75
CA VAL A 216 -6.37 26.98 -17.09
C VAL A 216 -5.48 26.31 -18.13
N SER A 217 -4.15 26.46 -18.00
CA SER A 217 -3.20 25.75 -18.87
C SER A 217 -3.33 24.23 -18.78
N CYS A 218 -3.53 23.69 -17.58
CA CYS A 218 -3.76 22.26 -17.37
C CYS A 218 -5.04 21.80 -18.08
N THR A 219 -6.15 22.51 -17.89
CA THR A 219 -7.43 22.22 -18.57
C THR A 219 -7.26 22.24 -20.09
N ALA A 220 -6.70 23.33 -20.63
CA ALA A 220 -6.47 23.48 -22.06
C ALA A 220 -5.54 22.38 -22.62
N TYR A 221 -4.51 21.97 -21.88
CA TYR A 221 -3.64 20.87 -22.29
C TYR A 221 -4.42 19.55 -22.42
N PHE A 222 -5.36 19.27 -21.51
CA PHE A 222 -6.21 18.10 -21.64
C PHE A 222 -7.17 18.22 -22.82
N GLU A 223 -7.87 19.35 -22.95
CA GLU A 223 -8.90 19.60 -23.96
C GLU A 223 -8.33 19.67 -25.39
N ASP A 224 -7.19 20.33 -25.58
CA ASP A 224 -6.64 20.63 -26.91
C ASP A 224 -5.57 19.65 -27.37
N TYR A 225 -4.98 18.88 -26.45
CA TYR A 225 -3.87 17.98 -26.75
C TYR A 225 -4.13 16.53 -26.33
N VAL A 226 -4.43 16.25 -25.06
CA VAL A 226 -4.54 14.85 -24.60
C VAL A 226 -5.81 14.17 -25.12
N LEU A 227 -6.97 14.77 -24.92
CA LEU A 227 -8.27 14.16 -25.22
C LEU A 227 -8.57 14.04 -26.72
N PRO A 228 -8.17 15.00 -27.60
CA PRO A 228 -8.34 14.84 -29.05
C PRO A 228 -7.53 13.68 -29.65
N GLN A 229 -6.45 13.28 -28.99
CA GLN A 229 -5.62 12.14 -29.41
C GLN A 229 -6.16 10.79 -28.93
N ALA A 230 -7.20 10.79 -28.08
CA ALA A 230 -7.83 9.58 -27.59
C ALA A 230 -9.06 9.23 -28.45
N GLU A 231 -8.93 8.21 -29.31
CA GLU A 231 -10.05 7.67 -30.10
C GLU A 231 -11.11 6.98 -29.24
N THR A 232 -10.73 6.54 -28.03
CA THR A 232 -11.59 5.87 -27.06
C THR A 232 -11.59 6.60 -25.70
N PRO A 233 -12.59 6.35 -24.82
CA PRO A 233 -12.65 7.00 -23.52
C PRO A 233 -11.37 6.81 -22.69
N LEU A 234 -11.03 7.83 -21.90
CA LEU A 234 -9.84 7.85 -21.05
C LEU A 234 -10.23 7.60 -19.59
N LEU A 235 -9.70 6.53 -19.00
CA LEU A 235 -9.77 6.26 -17.57
C LEU A 235 -8.52 6.78 -16.87
N ILE A 236 -8.68 7.69 -15.91
CA ILE A 236 -7.62 8.19 -15.04
C ILE A 236 -7.89 7.71 -13.62
N ALA A 237 -7.02 6.82 -13.14
CA ALA A 237 -7.04 6.32 -11.78
C ALA A 237 -5.94 7.00 -10.94
N LEU A 238 -6.36 7.76 -9.93
CA LEU A 238 -5.47 8.39 -8.95
C LEU A 238 -5.48 7.54 -7.67
N ASP A 239 -4.37 6.88 -7.39
CA ASP A 239 -4.15 6.17 -6.13
C ASP A 239 -3.51 7.07 -5.08
N GLU A 240 -3.86 6.84 -3.82
CA GLU A 240 -3.31 7.57 -2.67
C GLU A 240 -3.47 9.10 -2.76
N VAL A 241 -4.65 9.56 -3.17
CA VAL A 241 -4.98 11.00 -3.25
C VAL A 241 -4.80 11.70 -1.89
N ASN A 242 -4.85 10.95 -0.78
CA ASN A 242 -4.53 11.43 0.55
C ASN A 242 -3.10 11.97 0.72
N GLU A 243 -2.15 11.69 -0.18
CA GLU A 243 -0.81 12.30 -0.10
C GLU A 243 -0.88 13.83 -0.29
N LEU A 244 -1.83 14.34 -1.09
CA LEU A 244 -2.00 15.79 -1.31
C LEU A 244 -2.35 16.56 -0.05
N PHE A 245 -2.90 15.88 0.95
CA PHE A 245 -3.35 16.47 2.20
C PHE A 245 -2.19 16.97 3.06
N GLN A 246 -0.98 16.43 2.84
CA GLN A 246 0.25 16.94 3.44
C GLN A 246 0.70 18.27 2.81
N TYR A 247 0.09 18.66 1.68
CA TYR A 247 0.41 19.85 0.90
C TYR A 247 -0.84 20.72 0.70
N PRO A 248 -1.24 21.52 1.70
CA PRO A 248 -2.47 22.33 1.65
C PRO A 248 -2.56 23.24 0.43
N ARG A 249 -1.43 23.82 -0.02
CA ARG A 249 -1.37 24.69 -1.21
C ARG A 249 -1.74 23.98 -2.50
N ILE A 250 -1.37 22.70 -2.62
CA ILE A 250 -1.68 21.89 -3.80
C ILE A 250 -3.10 21.35 -3.70
N SER A 251 -3.47 20.77 -2.56
CA SER A 251 -4.81 20.17 -2.37
C SER A 251 -5.95 21.19 -2.47
N ALA A 252 -5.75 22.42 -1.98
CA ALA A 252 -6.75 23.49 -2.08
C ALA A 252 -7.03 23.92 -3.53
N GLU A 253 -6.14 23.63 -4.48
CA GLU A 253 -6.25 24.07 -5.86
C GLU A 253 -6.55 22.91 -6.82
N PHE A 254 -5.87 21.78 -6.67
CA PHE A 254 -6.03 20.62 -7.54
C PHE A 254 -7.33 19.85 -7.29
N LEU A 255 -7.78 19.73 -6.04
CA LEU A 255 -9.05 19.04 -5.75
C LEU A 255 -10.24 19.78 -6.38
N PRO A 256 -10.40 21.11 -6.22
CA PRO A 256 -11.44 21.83 -6.94
C PRO A 256 -11.33 21.74 -8.46
N LEU A 257 -10.11 21.68 -9.01
CA LEU A 257 -9.92 21.46 -10.44
C LEU A 257 -10.46 20.10 -10.91
N LEU A 258 -10.15 19.01 -10.20
CA LEU A 258 -10.71 17.68 -10.48
C LEU A 258 -12.25 17.67 -10.40
N ARG A 259 -12.82 18.40 -9.44
CA ARG A 259 -14.27 18.56 -9.32
C ARG A 259 -14.84 19.30 -10.53
N SER A 260 -14.22 20.40 -10.95
CA SER A 260 -14.65 21.17 -12.13
C SER A 260 -14.74 20.27 -13.35
N TRP A 261 -13.68 19.52 -13.67
CA TRP A 261 -13.68 18.60 -14.82
C TRP A 261 -14.77 17.52 -14.75
N TYR A 262 -15.12 17.04 -13.55
CA TYR A 262 -16.24 16.13 -13.36
C TYR A 262 -17.60 16.82 -13.62
N GLU A 263 -17.76 18.07 -13.20
CA GLU A 263 -18.97 18.85 -13.44
C GLU A 263 -19.11 19.24 -14.92
N ASP A 264 -18.02 19.66 -15.55
CA ASP A 264 -17.94 20.01 -16.97
C ASP A 264 -18.34 18.83 -17.88
N ALA A 265 -18.11 17.59 -17.44
CA ALA A 265 -18.52 16.39 -18.18
C ALA A 265 -20.05 16.25 -18.39
N ARG A 266 -20.86 17.05 -17.69
CA ARG A 266 -22.32 17.11 -17.87
C ARG A 266 -22.74 17.94 -19.08
N GLU A 267 -21.90 18.90 -19.48
CA GLU A 267 -22.21 19.90 -20.51
C GLU A 267 -21.26 19.76 -21.72
N MET A 268 -20.00 19.38 -21.46
CA MET A 268 -18.95 19.29 -22.46
C MET A 268 -18.68 17.82 -22.83
N GLU A 269 -18.90 17.48 -24.10
CA GLU A 269 -18.68 16.12 -24.63
C GLU A 269 -17.25 15.62 -24.37
N VAL A 270 -16.26 16.52 -24.49
CA VAL A 270 -14.83 16.21 -24.29
C VAL A 270 -14.56 15.64 -22.89
N TRP A 271 -15.13 16.24 -21.85
CA TRP A 271 -14.99 15.76 -20.47
C TRP A 271 -15.87 14.53 -20.19
N GLY A 272 -16.97 14.38 -20.92
CA GLY A 272 -17.78 13.16 -20.95
C GLY A 272 -17.00 11.90 -21.39
N ARG A 273 -15.85 12.06 -22.06
CA ARG A 273 -14.95 10.96 -22.46
C ARG A 273 -13.99 10.53 -21.35
N VAL A 274 -13.89 11.28 -20.25
CA VAL A 274 -13.02 10.93 -19.13
C VAL A 274 -13.78 10.10 -18.09
N ARG A 275 -13.10 9.15 -17.46
CA ARG A 275 -13.57 8.38 -16.29
C ARG A 275 -12.55 8.56 -15.18
N TRP A 276 -13.02 8.81 -13.97
CA TRP A 276 -12.17 9.03 -12.80
C TRP A 276 -12.32 7.93 -11.77
N ILE A 277 -11.21 7.43 -11.26
CA ILE A 277 -11.17 6.62 -10.03
C ILE A 277 -10.24 7.32 -9.03
N LEU A 278 -10.77 7.68 -7.87
CA LEU A 278 -10.01 8.32 -6.80
C LEU A 278 -9.93 7.38 -5.59
N SER A 279 -8.74 6.96 -5.21
CA SER A 279 -8.48 6.16 -4.01
C SER A 279 -7.90 7.05 -2.92
N HIS A 280 -8.48 7.03 -1.71
CA HIS A 280 -7.89 7.71 -0.57
C HIS A 280 -8.08 6.93 0.73
N ALA A 281 -7.06 6.97 1.59
CA ALA A 281 -7.15 6.50 2.96
C ALA A 281 -8.01 7.44 3.82
N THR A 282 -8.77 6.89 4.76
CA THR A 282 -9.55 7.70 5.71
C THR A 282 -8.70 8.32 6.81
N GLU A 283 -7.54 7.72 7.10
CA GLU A 283 -6.66 8.01 8.23
C GLU A 283 -6.15 9.45 8.28
N VAL A 284 -6.02 10.10 7.12
CA VAL A 284 -5.54 11.48 7.01
C VAL A 284 -6.72 12.43 7.12
N TYR A 285 -6.95 12.95 8.34
CA TYR A 285 -7.94 14.00 8.57
C TYR A 285 -7.42 15.34 8.06
N VAL A 286 -8.10 15.91 7.09
CA VAL A 286 -7.94 17.32 6.72
C VAL A 286 -9.32 17.98 6.76
N PRO A 287 -9.45 19.17 7.38
CA PRO A 287 -10.61 20.03 7.22
C PRO A 287 -10.66 20.52 5.76
N LEU A 288 -11.16 19.67 4.86
CA LEU A 288 -11.35 20.06 3.47
C LEU A 288 -12.55 20.99 3.38
N GLN A 289 -12.48 22.00 2.52
CA GLN A 289 -13.65 22.79 2.16
C GLN A 289 -14.64 21.87 1.44
N LEU A 290 -15.60 21.35 2.21
CA LEU A 290 -16.46 20.21 1.85
C LEU A 290 -17.21 20.41 0.52
N HIS A 291 -17.46 21.64 0.10
CA HIS A 291 -18.20 21.96 -1.14
C HIS A 291 -17.31 22.07 -2.38
N GLN A 292 -15.99 22.25 -2.23
CA GLN A 292 -15.08 22.47 -3.37
C GLN A 292 -14.31 21.22 -3.77
N SER A 293 -14.29 20.20 -2.93
CA SER A 293 -13.54 18.96 -3.16
C SER A 293 -14.35 17.95 -4.00
N PRO A 294 -13.71 17.01 -4.73
CA PRO A 294 -14.44 15.95 -5.44
C PRO A 294 -14.98 14.89 -4.47
N PHE A 295 -14.69 14.96 -3.17
CA PHE A 295 -15.10 13.94 -2.18
C PHE A 295 -16.57 14.02 -1.73
N ASN A 296 -17.41 14.81 -2.39
CA ASN A 296 -18.86 14.87 -2.19
C ASN A 296 -19.65 14.62 -3.51
N VAL A 297 -18.96 14.35 -4.62
CA VAL A 297 -19.56 14.07 -5.94
C VAL A 297 -19.19 12.68 -6.44
N GLY A 298 -19.82 12.19 -7.52
CA GLY A 298 -19.61 10.83 -8.02
C GLY A 298 -20.03 9.74 -7.03
N LEU A 299 -19.72 8.48 -7.35
CA LEU A 299 -20.10 7.31 -6.55
C LEU A 299 -19.11 7.05 -5.41
N PRO A 300 -19.50 7.20 -4.13
CA PRO A 300 -18.66 6.79 -3.01
C PRO A 300 -18.78 5.28 -2.76
N LEU A 301 -17.64 4.60 -2.75
CA LEU A 301 -17.52 3.20 -2.36
C LEU A 301 -16.70 3.11 -1.06
N ARG A 302 -17.41 2.91 0.05
CA ARG A 302 -16.79 2.58 1.33
C ARG A 302 -16.52 1.08 1.36
N LEU A 303 -15.24 0.69 1.40
CA LEU A 303 -14.88 -0.73 1.43
C LEU A 303 -15.11 -1.28 2.85
N PRO A 304 -16.03 -2.25 3.03
CA PRO A 304 -16.27 -2.84 4.33
C PRO A 304 -15.20 -3.88 4.68
N SER A 305 -15.15 -4.22 5.97
CA SER A 305 -14.53 -5.46 6.44
C SER A 305 -15.21 -6.68 5.80
N PHE A 306 -14.51 -7.80 5.79
CA PHE A 306 -15.07 -9.06 5.32
C PHE A 306 -16.20 -9.58 6.22
N THR A 307 -17.10 -10.35 5.63
CA THR A 307 -18.03 -11.21 6.37
C THR A 307 -17.31 -12.49 6.78
N LEU A 308 -17.87 -13.23 7.74
CA LEU A 308 -17.33 -14.54 8.12
C LEU A 308 -17.21 -15.48 6.91
N ALA A 309 -18.22 -15.53 6.04
CA ALA A 309 -18.18 -16.35 4.82
C ALA A 309 -16.99 -15.98 3.92
N GLN A 310 -16.74 -14.68 3.73
CA GLN A 310 -15.59 -14.21 2.95
C GLN A 310 -14.23 -14.58 3.60
N VAL A 311 -14.15 -14.56 4.93
CA VAL A 311 -12.97 -15.04 5.65
C VAL A 311 -12.77 -16.55 5.45
N GLN A 312 -13.85 -17.34 5.47
CA GLN A 312 -13.79 -18.78 5.21
C GLN A 312 -13.36 -19.08 3.77
N ASP A 313 -13.86 -18.34 2.78
CA ASP A 313 -13.42 -18.44 1.38
C ASP A 313 -11.92 -18.15 1.26
N LEU A 314 -11.45 -17.10 1.94
CA LEU A 314 -10.03 -16.76 1.96
C LEU A 314 -9.19 -17.86 2.64
N ALA A 315 -9.67 -18.41 3.76
CA ALA A 315 -9.01 -19.50 4.47
C ALA A 315 -8.93 -20.77 3.61
N TRP A 316 -9.98 -21.07 2.84
CA TRP A 316 -9.97 -22.12 1.84
C TRP A 316 -8.90 -21.89 0.77
N CYS A 317 -8.77 -20.66 0.26
CA CYS A 317 -7.70 -20.30 -0.69
C CYS A 317 -6.30 -20.50 -0.10
N HIS A 318 -6.13 -20.30 1.21
CA HIS A 318 -4.91 -20.55 1.97
C HIS A 318 -4.68 -22.02 2.33
N GLN A 319 -5.58 -22.94 1.94
CA GLN A 319 -5.53 -24.38 2.26
C GLN A 319 -5.61 -24.65 3.77
N LEU A 320 -6.46 -23.90 4.48
CA LEU A 320 -6.74 -24.10 5.90
C LEU A 320 -8.12 -24.76 6.09
N PRO A 321 -8.25 -26.09 5.89
CA PRO A 321 -9.55 -26.77 5.91
C PRO A 321 -10.23 -26.71 7.29
N TRP A 322 -9.46 -26.53 8.36
CA TRP A 322 -9.99 -26.41 9.72
C TRP A 322 -10.85 -25.15 9.93
N ALA A 323 -10.69 -24.14 9.08
CA ALA A 323 -11.37 -22.84 9.18
C ALA A 323 -12.70 -22.79 8.41
N VAL A 324 -13.04 -23.85 7.66
CA VAL A 324 -14.22 -23.87 6.77
C VAL A 324 -15.40 -24.60 7.43
N GLY A 325 -16.62 -24.24 7.02
CA GLY A 325 -17.87 -24.82 7.54
C GLY A 325 -18.23 -24.33 8.95
N SER A 326 -19.27 -24.89 9.56
CA SER A 326 -19.79 -24.45 10.87
C SER A 326 -18.79 -24.64 12.02
N GLY A 327 -18.06 -25.76 12.04
CA GLY A 327 -17.01 -26.00 13.04
C GLY A 327 -15.76 -25.12 12.84
N GLY A 328 -15.49 -24.68 11.60
CA GLY A 328 -14.43 -23.72 11.32
C GLY A 328 -14.80 -22.29 11.67
N ALA A 329 -16.07 -21.92 11.48
CA ALA A 329 -16.62 -20.62 11.89
C ALA A 329 -16.41 -20.35 13.39
N GLN A 330 -16.69 -21.34 14.25
CA GLN A 330 -16.45 -21.23 15.69
C GLN A 330 -14.96 -21.06 16.04
N ARG A 331 -14.07 -21.73 15.31
CA ARG A 331 -12.61 -21.59 15.51
C ARG A 331 -12.08 -20.26 15.01
N LEU A 332 -12.64 -19.72 13.93
CA LEU A 332 -12.29 -18.40 13.43
C LEU A 332 -12.78 -17.27 14.34
N GLU A 333 -13.81 -17.51 15.15
CA GLU A 333 -14.37 -16.49 16.04
C GLU A 333 -13.31 -15.90 16.98
N SER A 334 -12.45 -16.72 17.57
CA SER A 334 -11.36 -16.26 18.44
C SER A 334 -10.35 -15.39 17.69
N LEU A 335 -9.99 -15.76 16.46
CA LEU A 335 -9.12 -14.94 15.60
C LEU A 335 -9.78 -13.60 15.24
N LEU A 336 -11.05 -13.65 14.83
CA LEU A 336 -11.78 -12.49 14.35
C LEU A 336 -12.10 -11.50 15.47
N GLN A 337 -12.24 -11.95 16.72
CA GLN A 337 -12.30 -11.06 17.88
C GLN A 337 -11.00 -10.23 18.00
N VAL A 338 -9.84 -10.85 17.76
CA VAL A 338 -8.53 -10.19 17.84
C VAL A 338 -8.32 -9.23 16.68
N VAL A 339 -8.40 -9.69 15.42
CA VAL A 339 -7.93 -8.91 14.26
C VAL A 339 -9.04 -8.15 13.55
N SER A 340 -10.31 -8.38 13.94
CA SER A 340 -11.50 -7.99 13.19
C SER A 340 -11.48 -8.54 11.77
N CYS A 341 -12.57 -8.43 11.02
CA CYS A 341 -12.62 -8.97 9.67
C CYS A 341 -11.89 -8.09 8.64
N ARG A 342 -10.76 -7.48 8.99
CA ARG A 342 -10.01 -6.57 8.10
C ARG A 342 -9.26 -7.37 7.04
N PRO A 343 -9.47 -7.11 5.74
CA PRO A 343 -8.88 -7.91 4.67
C PRO A 343 -7.37 -8.14 4.80
N GLY A 344 -6.58 -7.09 5.03
CA GLY A 344 -5.13 -7.22 5.16
C GLY A 344 -4.68 -8.00 6.41
N LEU A 345 -5.27 -7.71 7.57
CA LEU A 345 -4.88 -8.39 8.82
C LEU A 345 -5.30 -9.86 8.83
N VAL A 346 -6.51 -10.15 8.34
CA VAL A 346 -7.01 -11.53 8.17
C VAL A 346 -6.13 -12.29 7.20
N ARG A 347 -5.81 -11.71 6.03
CA ARG A 347 -4.95 -12.36 5.04
C ARG A 347 -3.56 -12.64 5.60
N LEU A 348 -2.98 -11.71 6.37
CA LEU A 348 -1.70 -11.91 7.02
C LEU A 348 -1.76 -13.05 8.05
N ALA A 349 -2.84 -13.15 8.82
CA ALA A 349 -3.06 -14.24 9.76
C ALA A 349 -3.11 -15.60 9.04
N LEU A 350 -3.98 -15.71 8.03
CA LEU A 350 -4.19 -16.94 7.27
C LEU A 350 -2.93 -17.34 6.49
N TYR A 351 -2.19 -16.36 5.98
CA TYR A 351 -0.87 -16.60 5.40
C TYR A 351 0.10 -17.21 6.41
N ALA A 352 0.26 -16.61 7.59
CA ALA A 352 1.18 -17.10 8.62
C ALA A 352 0.82 -18.52 9.09
N LEU A 353 -0.47 -18.79 9.31
CA LEU A 353 -0.97 -20.11 9.70
C LEU A 353 -0.75 -21.15 8.59
N ALA A 354 -0.92 -20.77 7.32
CA ALA A 354 -0.69 -21.66 6.19
C ALA A 354 0.78 -22.07 6.01
N GLN A 355 1.74 -21.23 6.45
CA GLN A 355 3.17 -21.60 6.43
C GLN A 355 3.50 -22.73 7.42
N GLY A 356 2.63 -23.04 8.38
CA GLY A 356 2.79 -24.16 9.32
C GLY A 356 3.78 -23.94 10.47
N GLY A 357 4.39 -22.76 10.56
CA GLY A 357 5.36 -22.41 11.63
C GLY A 357 4.75 -21.80 12.90
N LEU A 358 3.43 -21.55 12.92
CA LEU A 358 2.74 -20.86 13.99
C LEU A 358 1.35 -21.49 14.20
N SER A 359 0.98 -21.82 15.44
CA SER A 359 -0.38 -22.27 15.77
C SER A 359 -1.35 -21.10 15.87
N LEU A 360 -2.67 -21.38 15.83
CA LEU A 360 -3.69 -20.34 16.00
C LEU A 360 -3.61 -19.69 17.38
N GLU A 361 -3.38 -20.49 18.40
CA GLU A 361 -3.26 -20.06 19.80
C GLU A 361 -2.02 -19.16 19.97
N GLN A 362 -0.87 -19.58 19.43
CA GLN A 362 0.36 -18.78 19.45
C GLN A 362 0.19 -17.46 18.68
N LEU A 363 -0.48 -17.49 17.52
CA LEU A 363 -0.77 -16.28 16.77
C LEU A 363 -1.60 -15.29 17.59
N ILE A 364 -2.66 -15.76 18.24
CA ILE A 364 -3.53 -14.93 19.08
C ILE A 364 -2.76 -14.36 20.28
N GLU A 365 -1.94 -15.18 20.94
CA GLU A 365 -1.13 -14.76 22.09
C GLU A 365 -0.08 -13.71 21.70
N GLU A 366 0.61 -13.89 20.58
CA GLU A 366 1.68 -12.99 20.12
C GLU A 366 1.15 -11.77 19.37
N ALA A 367 -0.09 -11.79 18.88
CA ALA A 367 -0.67 -10.74 18.04
C ALA A 367 -0.49 -9.31 18.59
N PRO A 368 -0.76 -9.01 19.88
CA PRO A 368 -0.63 -7.66 20.44
C PRO A 368 0.81 -7.33 20.91
N THR A 369 1.83 -8.07 20.47
CA THR A 369 3.21 -7.85 20.92
C THR A 369 4.05 -7.13 19.87
N GLN A 370 5.26 -6.68 20.26
CA GLN A 370 6.23 -6.09 19.34
C GLN A 370 6.90 -7.11 18.41
N SER A 371 6.79 -8.42 18.71
CA SER A 371 7.33 -9.52 17.89
C SER A 371 6.27 -10.19 17.01
N GLY A 372 4.99 -9.99 17.31
CA GLY A 372 3.89 -10.58 16.56
C GLY A 372 3.83 -10.11 15.11
N ILE A 373 3.08 -10.86 14.29
CA ILE A 373 2.94 -10.60 12.85
C ILE A 373 2.33 -9.22 12.52
N TYR A 374 1.65 -8.59 13.48
CA TYR A 374 1.01 -7.27 13.32
C TYR A 374 1.87 -6.10 13.81
N SER A 375 3.09 -6.35 14.28
CA SER A 375 3.95 -5.34 14.92
C SER A 375 4.17 -4.07 14.10
N ASP A 376 4.43 -4.19 12.79
CA ASP A 376 4.62 -3.03 11.91
C ASP A 376 3.33 -2.20 11.76
N HIS A 377 2.19 -2.87 11.56
CA HIS A 377 0.87 -2.21 11.49
C HIS A 377 0.55 -1.45 12.78
N LEU A 378 0.80 -2.08 13.93
CA LEU A 378 0.56 -1.48 15.24
C LEU A 378 1.49 -0.30 15.50
N ARG A 379 2.74 -0.39 15.08
CA ARG A 379 3.72 0.70 15.20
C ARG A 379 3.35 1.90 14.32
N GLU A 380 2.85 1.66 13.11
CA GLU A 380 2.33 2.72 12.23
C GLU A 380 1.15 3.46 12.87
N LEU A 381 0.18 2.73 13.43
CA LEU A 381 -0.95 3.33 14.14
C LEU A 381 -0.51 4.10 15.40
N LEU A 382 0.46 3.57 16.15
CA LEU A 382 1.03 4.27 17.31
C LEU A 382 1.74 5.56 16.91
N ALA A 383 2.53 5.53 15.82
CA ALA A 383 3.18 6.71 15.27
C ALA A 383 2.17 7.76 14.79
N ALA A 384 1.00 7.34 14.28
CA ALA A 384 -0.08 8.25 13.88
C ALA A 384 -0.79 8.90 15.09
N LEU A 385 -0.88 8.23 16.24
CA LEU A 385 -1.46 8.78 17.47
C LEU A 385 -0.50 9.70 18.24
N TYR A 386 0.81 9.43 18.17
CA TYR A 386 1.80 10.09 19.02
C TYR A 386 1.80 11.63 18.95
N PRO A 387 1.62 12.29 17.78
CA PRO A 387 1.55 13.74 17.70
C PRO A 387 0.27 14.36 18.28
N HIS A 388 -0.72 13.55 18.70
CA HIS A 388 -2.07 13.98 19.06
C HIS A 388 -2.48 13.50 20.46
N PRO A 389 -2.09 14.21 21.54
CA PRO A 389 -2.44 13.84 22.91
C PRO A 389 -3.96 13.70 23.13
N GLU A 390 -4.76 14.53 22.47
CA GLU A 390 -6.22 14.49 22.54
C GLU A 390 -6.78 13.15 22.01
N LEU A 391 -6.19 12.61 20.94
CA LEU A 391 -6.58 11.31 20.39
C LEU A 391 -6.11 10.15 21.26
N GLN A 392 -4.94 10.28 21.88
CA GLN A 392 -4.43 9.26 22.81
C GLN A 392 -5.35 9.13 24.03
N VAL A 393 -5.75 10.26 24.63
CA VAL A 393 -6.69 10.27 25.77
C VAL A 393 -8.05 9.73 25.36
N ALA A 394 -8.60 10.20 24.24
CA ALA A 394 -9.89 9.74 23.74
C ALA A 394 -9.87 8.24 23.43
N PHE A 395 -8.83 7.74 22.76
CA PHE A 395 -8.74 6.33 22.44
C PHE A 395 -8.51 5.47 23.68
N ARG A 396 -7.73 5.96 24.65
CA ARG A 396 -7.55 5.28 25.93
C ARG A 396 -8.88 5.06 26.65
N HIS A 397 -9.72 6.09 26.72
CA HIS A 397 -11.05 5.97 27.31
C HIS A 397 -11.88 4.84 26.65
N VAL A 398 -11.77 4.67 25.34
CA VAL A 398 -12.47 3.60 24.60
C VAL A 398 -11.92 2.21 24.93
N ILE A 399 -10.60 2.04 25.01
CA ILE A 399 -9.96 0.74 25.27
C ILE A 399 -9.93 0.35 26.75
N GLU A 400 -10.21 1.27 27.68
CA GLU A 400 -10.40 0.94 29.11
C GLU A 400 -11.86 0.59 29.42
N SER A 401 -12.82 1.10 28.64
CA SER A 401 -14.24 0.85 28.88
C SER A 401 -14.70 -0.52 28.39
N ALA A 402 -15.49 -1.21 29.22
CA ALA A 402 -16.22 -2.42 28.83
C ALA A 402 -17.47 -2.11 27.98
N GLU A 403 -18.04 -0.91 28.16
CA GLU A 403 -19.23 -0.46 27.43
C GLU A 403 -18.87 0.60 26.36
N PRO A 404 -19.69 0.76 25.31
CA PRO A 404 -19.50 1.82 24.32
C PRO A 404 -19.50 3.21 24.97
N VAL A 405 -18.57 4.09 24.60
CA VAL A 405 -18.40 5.42 25.21
C VAL A 405 -18.68 6.56 24.25
N THR A 406 -19.17 7.69 24.75
CA THR A 406 -19.25 8.93 23.95
C THR A 406 -17.90 9.62 23.90
N LEU A 407 -17.53 10.11 22.72
CA LEU A 407 -16.34 10.91 22.49
C LEU A 407 -16.70 12.27 21.91
N GLU A 408 -15.78 13.22 22.01
CA GLU A 408 -15.87 14.46 21.24
C GLU A 408 -15.94 14.14 19.73
N PRO A 409 -16.86 14.75 18.96
CA PRO A 409 -17.12 14.36 17.57
C PRO A 409 -15.91 14.34 16.63
N ILE A 410 -14.99 15.29 16.72
CA ILE A 410 -13.79 15.33 15.88
C ILE A 410 -12.83 14.20 16.26
N ALA A 411 -12.62 13.98 17.56
CA ALA A 411 -11.82 12.85 18.05
C ALA A 411 -12.43 11.50 17.61
N ALA A 412 -13.74 11.33 17.75
CA ALA A 412 -14.47 10.14 17.31
C ALA A 412 -14.25 9.87 15.82
N TYR A 413 -14.42 10.90 14.98
CA TYR A 413 -14.21 10.80 13.54
C TYR A 413 -12.76 10.42 13.18
N ARG A 414 -11.78 11.06 13.82
CA ARG A 414 -10.35 10.80 13.56
C ARG A 414 -9.96 9.39 13.97
N LEU A 415 -10.43 8.90 15.12
CA LEU A 415 -10.19 7.53 15.55
C LEU A 415 -10.89 6.49 14.67
N GLU A 416 -12.13 6.75 14.24
CA GLU A 416 -12.83 5.86 13.28
C GLU A 416 -12.09 5.83 11.94
N SER A 417 -11.58 6.99 11.52
CA SER A 417 -10.81 7.16 10.29
C SER A 417 -9.46 6.44 10.30
N LEU A 418 -8.79 6.38 11.46
CA LEU A 418 -7.63 5.52 11.72
C LEU A 418 -8.00 4.03 11.75
N GLY A 419 -9.30 3.71 11.78
CA GLY A 419 -9.78 2.37 12.03
C GLY A 419 -9.41 1.89 13.42
N LEU A 420 -9.32 2.75 14.43
CA LEU A 420 -9.06 2.31 15.81
C LEU A 420 -10.36 1.98 16.54
N VAL A 421 -11.43 2.71 16.22
CA VAL A 421 -12.76 2.53 16.79
C VAL A 421 -13.82 2.27 15.73
N THR A 422 -14.93 1.68 16.15
CA THR A 422 -16.17 1.62 15.40
C THR A 422 -17.20 2.51 16.07
N LEU A 423 -17.97 3.25 15.29
CA LEU A 423 -19.04 4.10 15.79
C LEU A 423 -20.39 3.44 15.55
N SER A 424 -21.18 3.31 16.62
CA SER A 424 -22.59 2.93 16.55
C SER A 424 -23.41 4.04 17.18
N LYS A 425 -24.20 4.74 16.37
CA LYS A 425 -24.81 6.03 16.74
C LYS A 425 -23.71 7.02 17.18
N ASN A 426 -23.75 7.48 18.43
CA ASN A 426 -22.75 8.41 19.00
C ASN A 426 -21.81 7.72 20.01
N LEU A 427 -21.74 6.39 19.98
CA LEU A 427 -20.93 5.60 20.90
C LEU A 427 -19.80 4.91 20.14
N ALA A 428 -18.59 5.00 20.70
CA ALA A 428 -17.38 4.40 20.20
C ALA A 428 -17.04 3.12 20.97
N THR A 429 -16.63 2.09 20.23
CA THR A 429 -16.06 0.85 20.76
C THR A 429 -14.71 0.59 20.08
N PRO A 430 -13.76 -0.11 20.72
CA PRO A 430 -12.57 -0.56 20.02
C PRO A 430 -12.97 -1.39 18.81
N SER A 431 -12.29 -1.17 17.69
CA SER A 431 -12.63 -1.86 16.45
C SER A 431 -12.22 -3.33 16.43
N CYS A 432 -11.30 -3.73 17.31
CA CYS A 432 -10.91 -5.11 17.57
C CYS A 432 -10.12 -5.24 18.89
N GLU A 433 -10.00 -6.46 19.39
CA GLU A 433 -9.32 -6.72 20.66
C GLU A 433 -7.79 -6.57 20.56
N LEU A 434 -7.21 -6.83 19.37
CA LEU A 434 -5.79 -6.58 19.10
C LEU A 434 -5.38 -5.15 19.50
N TYR A 435 -6.19 -4.16 19.15
CA TYR A 435 -5.88 -2.77 19.47
C TYR A 435 -6.09 -2.48 20.95
N ARG A 436 -7.14 -3.03 21.57
CA ARG A 436 -7.34 -2.87 23.02
C ARG A 436 -6.09 -3.35 23.77
N GLN A 437 -5.64 -4.58 23.50
CA GLN A 437 -4.51 -5.20 24.19
C GLN A 437 -3.19 -4.48 23.94
N TYR A 438 -2.88 -4.16 22.67
CA TYR A 438 -1.63 -3.47 22.33
C TYR A 438 -1.59 -2.07 22.95
N PHE A 439 -2.60 -1.24 22.70
CA PHE A 439 -2.53 0.18 23.05
C PHE A 439 -2.67 0.45 24.55
N LEU A 440 -3.26 -0.46 25.33
CA LEU A 440 -3.26 -0.35 26.80
C LEU A 440 -1.84 -0.29 27.39
N ALA A 441 -0.88 -0.99 26.77
CA ALA A 441 0.50 -1.04 27.22
C ALA A 441 1.33 0.20 26.80
N PHE A 442 0.95 0.88 25.73
CA PHE A 442 1.78 1.95 25.11
C PHE A 442 1.21 3.36 25.25
N LEU A 443 -0.10 3.52 25.47
CA LEU A 443 -0.68 4.85 25.70
C LEU A 443 -0.46 5.30 27.16
N PRO A 444 -0.42 6.60 27.45
CA PRO A 444 -0.35 7.10 28.84
C PRO A 444 -1.64 6.77 29.61
N PRO A 445 -1.60 6.48 30.94
CA PRO A 445 -2.79 6.24 31.75
C PRO A 445 -3.80 7.40 31.68
N SER A 446 -5.09 7.08 31.77
CA SER A 446 -6.11 8.11 31.99
C SER A 446 -5.77 8.80 33.32
N LEU A 447 -5.56 10.12 33.26
CA LEU A 447 -5.38 10.91 34.49
C LEU A 447 -6.68 10.77 35.28
N SER A 448 -6.63 10.03 36.38
CA SER A 448 -7.73 10.01 37.33
C SER A 448 -7.98 11.46 37.74
N SER A 449 -9.20 11.95 37.51
CA SER A 449 -9.65 13.24 38.01
C SER A 449 -9.64 13.21 39.54
N THR A 450 -8.45 13.39 40.11
CA THR A 450 -8.23 13.68 41.53
C THR A 450 -8.17 15.19 41.67
N TYR A 451 -9.30 15.84 41.41
CA TYR A 451 -9.62 17.12 41.99
C TYR A 451 -11.04 16.99 42.55
N GLY A 452 -11.08 16.78 43.87
CA GLY A 452 -12.28 16.88 44.68
C GLY A 452 -12.66 18.33 44.98
#